data_AF-A6Q844-F1
#
_entry.id   AF-A6Q844-F1
#
_cell.length_a   1.000
_cell.length_b   1.000
_cell.length_c   1.000
_cell.angle_alpha   90.00
_cell.angle_beta   90.00
_cell.angle_gamma   90.00
#
_symmetry.space_group_name_H-M   'P 1'
#
loop_
_entity.id
_entity.type
_entity.pdbx_description
1 polymer ?
#
loop_
_entity_poly.entity_id
_entity_poly.type
_entity_poly.pdbx_seq_one_letter_code
_entity_poly.pdbx_strand_id
1 'polypeptide(L)'
;MRHRGVHPKDAEYFAKDQLPKLATAVKELSWLLGRGYSMKAALTLVGDHHQLATRQRLAVGRIACADGKIAARQAKCISLETLKGREILIDGFNLIITIETALGDGAVFDCLDGCYRDLSSVYGSYRPVEETLPAIELIGNLLADCHPKQVHWLFDRPVSNSGRLAGMVQQLGDAHNWPFTTETTDRTDALLAESKRIVVSCDSAILDHTAQWCNLAREVVTRSVPDAWIIDLKG
;
A
#
# COMPACT_ATOMS: atom_id res chain seq x y z
N MET A 1 -18.02 -14.69 -6.07
CA MET A 1 -17.45 -13.34 -5.92
C MET A 1 -15.94 -13.52 -5.75
N ARG A 2 -15.11 -12.76 -6.47
CA ARG A 2 -13.65 -12.89 -6.40
C ARG A 2 -13.12 -11.69 -5.62
N HIS A 3 -12.97 -11.85 -4.31
CA HIS A 3 -12.44 -10.82 -3.42
C HIS A 3 -10.93 -10.65 -3.65
N ARG A 4 -10.44 -9.40 -3.61
CA ARG A 4 -8.99 -9.12 -3.63
C ARG A 4 -8.36 -9.58 -2.32
N GLY A 5 -7.08 -9.97 -2.32
CA GLY A 5 -6.36 -10.19 -1.05
C GLY A 5 -6.50 -11.59 -0.46
N VAL A 6 -7.68 -12.19 -0.55
CA VAL A 6 -7.98 -13.46 0.12
C VAL A 6 -7.16 -14.61 -0.48
N HIS A 7 -6.46 -15.33 0.40
CA HIS A 7 -5.85 -16.61 0.07
C HIS A 7 -6.39 -17.71 1.01
N PRO A 8 -6.68 -18.92 0.49
CA PRO A 8 -7.37 -19.96 1.26
C PRO A 8 -6.69 -20.36 2.58
N LYS A 9 -5.37 -20.18 2.66
CA LYS A 9 -4.57 -20.50 3.85
C LYS A 9 -4.22 -19.31 4.71
N ASP A 10 -4.78 -18.12 4.47
CA ASP A 10 -4.43 -16.96 5.31
C ASP A 10 -4.84 -17.15 6.76
N ALA A 11 -6.04 -17.69 6.99
CA ALA A 11 -6.51 -18.00 8.33
C ALA A 11 -5.59 -18.98 9.09
N GLU A 12 -4.88 -19.86 8.37
CA GLU A 12 -3.87 -20.78 8.92
C GLU A 12 -2.52 -20.06 9.11
N TYR A 13 -2.03 -19.39 8.07
CA TYR A 13 -0.70 -18.76 8.04
C TYR A 13 -0.57 -17.55 8.98
N PHE A 14 -1.67 -16.89 9.27
CA PHE A 14 -1.73 -15.69 10.13
C PHE A 14 -2.65 -15.90 11.33
N ALA A 15 -2.85 -17.17 11.75
CA ALA A 15 -3.52 -17.50 12.99
C ALA A 15 -2.79 -16.90 14.20
N LYS A 16 -3.51 -16.69 15.31
CA LYS A 16 -2.97 -16.05 16.53
C LYS A 16 -1.73 -16.73 17.10
N ASP A 17 -1.64 -18.04 17.00
CA ASP A 17 -0.49 -18.84 17.45
C ASP A 17 0.75 -18.70 16.55
N GLN A 18 0.57 -18.28 15.29
CA GLN A 18 1.66 -18.02 14.35
C GLN A 18 2.28 -16.62 14.53
N LEU A 19 1.51 -15.65 15.03
CA LEU A 19 1.94 -14.24 15.10
C LEU A 19 3.25 -14.01 15.88
N PRO A 20 3.50 -14.63 17.05
CA PRO A 20 4.75 -14.41 17.79
C PRO A 20 6.00 -14.81 17.01
N LYS A 21 5.91 -15.92 16.27
CA LYS A 21 6.96 -16.42 15.38
C LYS A 21 7.21 -15.46 14.22
N LEU A 22 6.15 -14.95 13.60
CA LEU A 22 6.26 -13.97 12.51
C LEU A 22 6.83 -12.64 12.99
N ALA A 23 6.42 -12.15 14.16
CA ALA A 23 6.96 -10.94 14.78
C ALA A 23 8.47 -11.08 15.06
N THR A 24 8.91 -12.26 15.50
CA THR A 24 10.34 -12.57 15.69
C THR A 24 11.09 -12.52 14.36
N ALA A 25 10.55 -13.15 13.31
CA ALA A 25 11.12 -13.10 11.97
C ALA A 25 11.22 -11.66 11.42
N VAL A 26 10.21 -10.81 11.66
CA VAL A 26 10.24 -9.39 11.27
C VAL A 26 11.38 -8.64 11.97
N LYS A 27 11.58 -8.87 13.28
CA LYS A 27 12.68 -8.26 14.05
C LYS A 27 14.06 -8.67 13.52
N GLU A 28 14.27 -9.97 13.32
CA GLU A 28 15.53 -10.50 12.80
C GLU A 28 15.83 -10.02 11.39
N LEU A 29 14.82 -10.00 10.50
CA LEU A 29 14.97 -9.48 9.15
C LEU A 29 15.33 -7.99 9.18
N SER A 30 14.63 -7.20 9.98
CA SER A 30 14.90 -5.76 10.13
C SER A 30 16.32 -5.50 10.67
N TRP A 31 16.79 -6.31 11.62
CA TRP A 31 18.14 -6.25 12.17
C TRP A 31 19.22 -6.55 11.11
N LEU A 32 18.99 -7.54 10.24
CA LEU A 32 19.89 -7.87 9.13
C LEU A 32 19.91 -6.76 8.08
N LEU A 33 18.75 -6.23 7.70
CA LEU A 33 18.64 -5.11 6.76
C LEU A 33 19.38 -3.87 7.28
N GLY A 34 19.30 -3.59 8.58
CA GLY A 34 20.05 -2.50 9.23
C GLY A 34 21.58 -2.66 9.16
N ARG A 35 22.08 -3.86 8.85
CA ARG A 35 23.52 -4.15 8.68
C ARG A 35 23.94 -4.23 7.21
N GLY A 36 23.06 -3.85 6.29
CA GLY A 36 23.38 -3.82 4.86
C GLY A 36 23.27 -5.18 4.16
N TYR A 37 22.67 -6.18 4.79
CA TYR A 37 22.32 -7.42 4.10
C TYR A 37 21.25 -7.13 3.04
N SER A 38 21.35 -7.80 1.88
CA SER A 38 20.34 -7.66 0.84
C SER A 38 19.01 -8.29 1.28
N MET A 39 17.89 -7.68 0.88
CA MET A 39 16.54 -8.19 1.19
C MET A 39 16.37 -9.66 0.82
N LYS A 40 16.81 -10.04 -0.38
CA LYS A 40 16.70 -11.43 -0.86
C LYS A 40 17.45 -12.41 0.03
N ALA A 41 18.71 -12.14 0.37
CA ALA A 41 19.53 -13.06 1.17
C ALA A 41 19.02 -13.15 2.62
N ALA A 42 18.72 -12.00 3.23
CA ALA A 42 18.23 -11.94 4.60
C ALA A 42 16.86 -12.62 4.76
N LEU A 43 15.93 -12.40 3.81
CA LEU A 43 14.61 -13.03 3.85
C LEU A 43 14.69 -14.55 3.65
N THR A 44 15.60 -15.04 2.80
CA THR A 44 15.84 -16.48 2.69
C THR A 44 16.33 -17.05 4.02
N LEU A 45 17.36 -16.45 4.63
CA LEU A 45 17.94 -16.92 5.89
C LEU A 45 16.91 -16.97 7.02
N VAL A 46 16.20 -15.86 7.26
CA VAL A 46 15.18 -15.76 8.32
C VAL A 46 14.00 -16.67 8.02
N GLY A 47 13.55 -16.71 6.77
CA GLY A 47 12.46 -17.57 6.34
C GLY A 47 12.78 -19.05 6.54
N ASP A 48 14.00 -19.47 6.26
CA ASP A 48 14.45 -20.85 6.47
C ASP A 48 14.59 -21.18 7.96
N HIS A 49 15.19 -20.28 8.75
CA HIS A 49 15.35 -20.43 10.20
C HIS A 49 14.01 -20.68 10.90
N HIS A 50 13.00 -19.89 10.55
CA HIS A 50 11.64 -20.03 11.08
C HIS A 50 10.77 -21.00 10.29
N GLN A 51 11.26 -21.68 9.24
CA GLN A 51 10.43 -22.56 8.39
C GLN A 51 9.14 -21.88 7.91
N LEU A 52 9.24 -20.63 7.43
CA LEU A 52 8.10 -19.85 6.96
C LEU A 52 7.63 -20.32 5.58
N ALA A 53 6.31 -20.44 5.42
CA ALA A 53 5.69 -20.64 4.12
C ALA A 53 5.95 -19.41 3.20
N THR A 54 5.91 -19.60 1.88
CA THR A 54 6.13 -18.53 0.89
C THR A 54 5.27 -17.28 1.16
N ARG A 55 4.01 -17.48 1.56
CA ARG A 55 3.09 -16.39 1.86
C ARG A 55 3.44 -15.62 3.14
N GLN A 56 3.90 -16.33 4.17
CA GLN A 56 4.44 -15.72 5.39
C GLN A 56 5.74 -14.94 5.10
N ARG A 57 6.63 -15.49 4.25
CA ARG A 57 7.85 -14.78 3.82
C ARG A 57 7.51 -13.48 3.09
N LEU A 58 6.50 -13.49 2.22
CA LEU A 58 6.05 -12.28 1.54
C LEU A 58 5.57 -11.22 2.53
N ALA A 59 4.77 -11.61 3.54
CA ALA A 59 4.33 -10.71 4.60
C ALA A 59 5.51 -10.15 5.42
N VAL A 60 6.40 -11.03 5.90
CA VAL A 60 7.58 -10.63 6.67
C VAL A 60 8.46 -9.67 5.86
N GLY A 61 8.69 -9.93 4.57
CA GLY A 61 9.46 -9.05 3.70
C GLY A 61 8.78 -7.71 3.40
N ARG A 62 7.44 -7.64 3.42
CA ARG A 62 6.67 -6.39 3.25
C ARG A 62 6.68 -5.51 4.50
N ILE A 63 6.73 -6.12 5.69
CA ILE A 63 6.65 -5.44 6.98
C ILE A 63 8.03 -4.98 7.46
N ALA A 64 9.04 -5.83 7.27
CA ALA A 64 10.38 -5.59 7.78
C ALA A 64 11.06 -4.39 7.11
N CYS A 65 11.74 -3.58 7.91
CA CYS A 65 12.45 -2.41 7.43
C CYS A 65 13.55 -2.03 8.42
N ALA A 66 14.66 -1.51 7.91
CA ALA A 66 15.74 -1.00 8.77
C ALA A 66 15.31 0.31 9.46
N ASP A 67 15.69 0.50 10.73
CA ASP A 67 15.33 1.69 11.53
C ASP A 67 15.65 3.02 10.83
N GLY A 68 16.82 3.11 10.17
CA GLY A 68 17.20 4.31 9.42
C GLY A 68 16.27 4.64 8.26
N LYS A 69 15.72 3.61 7.59
CA LYS A 69 14.72 3.78 6.51
C LYS A 69 13.35 4.16 7.07
N ILE A 70 12.95 3.57 8.20
CA ILE A 70 11.71 3.94 8.90
C ILE A 70 11.75 5.42 9.28
N ALA A 71 12.81 5.86 9.97
CA ALA A 71 12.98 7.25 10.38
C ALA A 71 12.99 8.21 9.17
N ALA A 72 13.69 7.85 8.09
CA ALA A 72 13.73 8.66 6.86
C ALA A 72 12.35 8.79 6.19
N ARG A 73 11.53 7.74 6.19
CA ARG A 73 10.15 7.79 5.68
C ARG A 73 9.26 8.64 6.58
N GLN A 74 9.31 8.43 7.90
CA GLN A 74 8.51 9.18 8.86
C GLN A 74 8.80 10.67 8.84
N ALA A 75 10.07 11.07 8.68
CA ALA A 75 10.47 12.48 8.55
C ALA A 75 9.83 13.19 7.33
N LYS A 76 9.41 12.43 6.33
CA LYS A 76 8.78 12.92 5.08
C LYS A 76 7.26 12.70 5.05
N CYS A 77 6.71 12.04 6.07
CA CYS A 77 5.28 11.77 6.18
C CYS A 77 4.54 13.02 6.66
N ILE A 78 3.51 13.43 5.93
CA ILE A 78 2.66 14.57 6.27
C ILE A 78 1.24 14.08 6.56
N SER A 79 0.51 14.89 7.34
CA SER A 79 -0.87 14.59 7.71
C SER A 79 -1.87 14.98 6.62
N LEU A 80 -3.10 14.47 6.72
CA LEU A 80 -4.19 14.79 5.79
C LEU A 80 -4.51 16.28 5.73
N GLU A 81 -4.39 17.00 6.84
CA GLU A 81 -4.68 18.44 6.90
C GLU A 81 -3.74 19.25 6.00
N THR A 82 -2.52 18.73 5.78
CA THR A 82 -1.52 19.37 4.91
C THR A 82 -1.88 19.27 3.43
N LEU A 83 -2.83 18.40 3.04
CA LEU A 83 -3.27 18.24 1.66
C LEU A 83 -4.07 19.43 1.12
N LYS A 84 -4.66 20.24 2.01
CA LYS A 84 -5.52 21.36 1.65
C LYS A 84 -4.83 22.34 0.70
N GLY A 85 -5.43 22.56 -0.47
CA GLY A 85 -4.91 23.46 -1.50
C GLY A 85 -3.60 22.98 -2.16
N ARG A 86 -3.18 21.73 -1.95
CA ARG A 86 -1.96 21.15 -2.55
C ARG A 86 -2.29 20.24 -3.73
N GLU A 87 -1.27 20.00 -4.55
CA GLU A 87 -1.31 19.01 -5.63
C GLU A 87 -0.78 17.67 -5.11
N ILE A 88 -1.54 16.61 -5.38
CA ILE A 88 -1.27 15.24 -4.92
C ILE A 88 -1.01 14.36 -6.14
N LEU A 89 -0.05 13.45 -6.00
CA LEU A 89 0.25 12.40 -6.97
C LEU A 89 0.01 11.04 -6.32
N ILE A 90 -0.89 10.24 -6.89
CA ILE A 90 -1.32 8.95 -6.33
C ILE A 90 -0.79 7.82 -7.21
N ASP A 91 -0.18 6.84 -6.55
CA ASP A 91 0.04 5.49 -7.09
C ASP A 91 -1.28 4.72 -7.08
N GLY A 92 -1.98 4.73 -8.21
CA GLY A 92 -3.37 4.29 -8.28
C GLY A 92 -3.57 2.82 -7.99
N PHE A 93 -2.66 1.94 -8.46
CA PHE A 93 -2.80 0.51 -8.22
C PHE A 93 -2.55 0.15 -6.77
N ASN A 94 -1.42 0.57 -6.20
CA ASN A 94 -1.08 0.22 -4.82
C ASN A 94 -2.14 0.72 -3.85
N LEU A 95 -2.64 1.96 -4.04
CA LEU A 95 -3.69 2.49 -3.18
C LEU A 95 -5.01 1.69 -3.33
N ILE A 96 -5.52 1.52 -4.55
CA ILE A 96 -6.81 0.85 -4.77
C ILE A 96 -6.75 -0.61 -4.27
N ILE A 97 -5.67 -1.34 -4.57
CA ILE A 97 -5.57 -2.75 -4.18
C ILE A 97 -5.51 -2.94 -2.67
N THR A 98 -4.84 -2.04 -1.95
CA THR A 98 -4.83 -2.10 -0.47
C THR A 98 -6.24 -1.87 0.09
N ILE A 99 -7.02 -0.93 -0.47
CA ILE A 99 -8.39 -0.70 -0.03
C ILE A 99 -9.33 -1.84 -0.45
N GLU A 100 -9.19 -2.38 -1.67
CA GLU A 100 -9.91 -3.58 -2.12
C GLU A 100 -9.66 -4.77 -1.20
N THR A 101 -8.40 -4.97 -0.79
CA THR A 101 -8.02 -6.04 0.15
C THR A 101 -8.71 -5.85 1.49
N ALA A 102 -8.73 -4.63 2.02
CA ALA A 102 -9.38 -4.33 3.29
C ALA A 102 -10.91 -4.56 3.23
N LEU A 103 -11.54 -4.19 2.12
CA LEU A 103 -12.98 -4.39 1.89
C LEU A 103 -13.37 -5.85 1.64
N GLY A 104 -12.47 -6.63 1.04
CA GLY A 104 -12.71 -8.02 0.63
C GLY A 104 -12.28 -9.06 1.66
N ASP A 105 -12.20 -8.72 2.94
CA ASP A 105 -11.76 -9.59 4.05
C ASP A 105 -10.32 -10.15 3.88
N GLY A 106 -9.51 -9.51 3.05
CA GLY A 106 -8.11 -9.87 2.84
C GLY A 106 -7.21 -9.37 3.98
N ALA A 107 -6.11 -10.08 4.21
CA ALA A 107 -5.11 -9.69 5.19
C ALA A 107 -4.39 -8.39 4.81
N VAL A 108 -4.48 -7.38 5.67
CA VAL A 108 -3.75 -6.10 5.57
C VAL A 108 -2.75 -6.01 6.73
N PHE A 109 -1.52 -5.59 6.44
CA PHE A 109 -0.42 -5.62 7.39
C PHE A 109 -0.04 -4.21 7.85
N ASP A 110 0.00 -4.00 9.18
CA ASP A 110 0.55 -2.78 9.79
C ASP A 110 2.08 -2.87 9.80
N CYS A 111 2.70 -2.20 8.84
CA CYS A 111 4.14 -2.28 8.62
C CYS A 111 4.93 -1.41 9.61
N LEU A 112 6.23 -1.69 9.77
CA LEU A 112 7.07 -0.96 10.74
C LEU A 112 7.21 0.55 10.43
N ASP A 113 7.03 0.95 9.18
CA ASP A 113 7.01 2.35 8.76
C ASP A 113 5.63 3.02 8.90
N GLY A 114 4.64 2.29 9.44
CA GLY A 114 3.28 2.75 9.66
C GLY A 114 2.38 2.64 8.43
N CYS A 115 2.86 2.19 7.27
CA CYS A 115 2.01 1.93 6.12
C CYS A 115 1.12 0.71 6.34
N TYR A 116 -0.10 0.75 5.81
CA TYR A 116 -0.88 -0.44 5.55
C TYR A 116 -0.53 -0.99 4.17
N ARG A 117 -0.25 -2.29 4.10
CA ARG A 117 0.09 -2.98 2.86
C ARG A 117 -0.64 -4.31 2.77
N ASP A 118 -1.06 -4.66 1.57
CA ASP A 118 -1.54 -6.00 1.24
C ASP A 118 -0.41 -6.86 0.62
N LEU A 119 -0.73 -8.12 0.31
CA LEU A 119 0.18 -9.05 -0.39
C LEU A 119 -0.17 -9.25 -1.87
N SER A 120 -1.26 -8.65 -2.34
CA SER A 120 -1.77 -8.72 -3.71
C SER A 120 -1.03 -7.76 -4.62
N SER A 121 0.27 -7.97 -4.82
CA SER A 121 1.00 -7.19 -5.83
C SER A 121 0.50 -7.53 -7.24
N VAL A 122 0.26 -6.51 -8.06
CA VAL A 122 -0.07 -6.71 -9.47
C VAL A 122 1.20 -6.66 -10.29
N TYR A 123 1.56 -7.80 -10.89
CA TYR A 123 2.60 -7.89 -11.92
C TYR A 123 1.95 -8.28 -13.24
N GLY A 124 1.64 -7.29 -14.08
CA GLY A 124 1.17 -7.47 -15.45
C GLY A 124 -0.34 -7.66 -15.65
N SER A 125 -1.11 -8.13 -14.65
CA SER A 125 -2.56 -8.28 -14.81
C SER A 125 -3.38 -7.80 -13.62
N TYR A 126 -4.12 -6.70 -13.83
CA TYR A 126 -5.16 -6.24 -12.92
C TYR A 126 -6.53 -6.58 -13.50
N ARG A 127 -7.48 -6.96 -12.63
CA ARG A 127 -8.88 -7.15 -12.99
C ARG A 127 -9.74 -6.50 -11.91
N PRO A 128 -10.65 -5.58 -12.27
CA PRO A 128 -11.61 -5.04 -11.32
C PRO A 128 -12.39 -6.14 -10.61
N VAL A 129 -12.64 -5.93 -9.34
CA VAL A 129 -13.43 -6.78 -8.44
C VAL A 129 -14.64 -5.99 -7.94
N GLU A 130 -15.48 -6.59 -7.12
CA GLU A 130 -16.69 -5.94 -6.62
C GLU A 130 -16.36 -4.75 -5.70
N GLU A 131 -15.21 -4.82 -5.02
CA GLU A 131 -14.68 -3.79 -4.14
C GLU A 131 -14.04 -2.62 -4.89
N THR A 132 -13.76 -2.72 -6.20
CA THR A 132 -13.03 -1.67 -6.93
C THR A 132 -13.75 -0.32 -6.89
N LEU A 133 -15.06 -0.29 -7.17
CA LEU A 133 -15.84 0.94 -7.14
C LEU A 133 -15.96 1.51 -5.71
N PRO A 134 -16.39 0.73 -4.71
CA PRO A 134 -16.39 1.16 -3.32
C PRO A 134 -15.02 1.69 -2.85
N ALA A 135 -13.92 1.06 -3.24
CA ALA A 135 -12.57 1.50 -2.89
C ALA A 135 -12.27 2.91 -3.42
N ILE A 136 -12.57 3.18 -4.71
CA ILE A 136 -12.37 4.49 -5.31
C ILE A 136 -13.26 5.55 -4.64
N GLU A 137 -14.52 5.21 -4.33
CA GLU A 137 -15.43 6.11 -3.64
C GLU A 137 -14.96 6.48 -2.23
N LEU A 138 -14.49 5.50 -1.44
CA LEU A 138 -13.94 5.76 -0.11
C LEU A 138 -12.71 6.67 -0.16
N ILE A 139 -11.81 6.45 -1.12
CA ILE A 139 -10.64 7.29 -1.34
C ILE A 139 -11.07 8.70 -1.74
N GLY A 140 -12.02 8.81 -2.67
CA GLY A 140 -12.53 10.08 -3.18
C GLY A 140 -13.21 10.93 -2.12
N ASN A 141 -14.08 10.33 -1.32
CA ASN A 141 -14.76 11.00 -0.22
C ASN A 141 -13.76 11.57 0.80
N LEU A 142 -12.78 10.76 1.23
CA LEU A 142 -11.77 11.24 2.18
C LEU A 142 -10.91 12.37 1.59
N LEU A 143 -10.52 12.27 0.31
CA LEU A 143 -9.78 13.34 -0.35
C LEU A 143 -10.61 14.61 -0.51
N ALA A 144 -11.91 14.50 -0.77
CA ALA A 144 -12.81 15.65 -0.89
C ALA A 144 -12.85 16.46 0.41
N ASP A 145 -12.91 15.79 1.57
CA ASP A 145 -12.86 16.41 2.90
C ASP A 145 -11.53 17.14 3.16
N CYS A 146 -10.45 16.71 2.50
CA CYS A 146 -9.14 17.35 2.61
C CYS A 146 -8.99 18.60 1.73
N HIS A 147 -9.92 18.84 0.80
CA HIS A 147 -9.91 19.97 -0.15
C HIS A 147 -8.57 20.19 -0.89
N PRO A 148 -8.03 19.18 -1.60
CA PRO A 148 -6.83 19.35 -2.41
C PRO A 148 -7.10 20.30 -3.58
N LYS A 149 -6.04 20.91 -4.11
CA LYS A 149 -6.12 21.71 -5.34
C LYS A 149 -6.34 20.80 -6.55
N GLN A 150 -5.61 19.69 -6.61
CA GLN A 150 -5.65 18.73 -7.71
C GLN A 150 -5.13 17.37 -7.24
N VAL A 151 -5.74 16.30 -7.72
CA VAL A 151 -5.29 14.92 -7.48
C VAL A 151 -5.01 14.24 -8.81
N HIS A 152 -3.75 13.86 -8.99
CA HIS A 152 -3.27 13.18 -10.17
C HIS A 152 -3.09 11.69 -9.86
N TRP A 153 -3.89 10.85 -10.49
CA TRP A 153 -3.79 9.39 -10.37
C TRP A 153 -2.93 8.84 -11.49
N LEU A 154 -1.84 8.17 -11.12
CA LEU A 154 -0.97 7.48 -12.06
C LEU A 154 -1.25 5.98 -12.03
N PHE A 155 -1.35 5.39 -13.22
CA PHE A 155 -1.48 3.96 -13.41
C PHE A 155 -0.39 3.46 -14.35
N ASP A 156 0.24 2.35 -13.97
CA ASP A 156 1.26 1.73 -14.80
C ASP A 156 0.63 1.13 -16.06
N ARG A 157 0.99 1.66 -17.23
CA ARG A 157 0.36 1.31 -18.51
C ARG A 157 0.55 -0.17 -18.90
N PRO A 158 1.71 -0.82 -18.68
CA PRO A 158 1.88 -2.25 -18.95
C PRO A 158 0.96 -3.17 -18.14
N VAL A 159 0.38 -2.69 -17.04
CA VAL A 159 -0.59 -3.47 -16.27
C VAL A 159 -1.92 -3.54 -17.03
N SER A 160 -2.41 -4.76 -17.26
CA SER A 160 -3.69 -4.95 -17.94
C SER A 160 -4.84 -4.19 -17.24
N ASN A 161 -5.81 -3.69 -18.00
CA ASN A 161 -6.93 -2.88 -17.50
C ASN A 161 -6.54 -1.53 -16.82
N SER A 162 -5.29 -1.08 -16.88
CA SER A 162 -4.87 0.25 -16.38
C SER A 162 -5.73 1.38 -16.95
N GLY A 163 -5.94 1.43 -18.27
CA GLY A 163 -6.79 2.44 -18.91
C GLY A 163 -8.25 2.36 -18.50
N ARG A 164 -8.77 1.15 -18.27
CA ARG A 164 -10.16 0.96 -17.77
C ARG A 164 -10.30 1.50 -16.35
N LEU A 165 -9.35 1.19 -15.47
CA LEU A 165 -9.35 1.67 -14.08
C LEU A 165 -9.20 3.19 -14.03
N ALA A 166 -8.29 3.75 -14.83
CA ALA A 166 -8.12 5.20 -14.98
C ALA A 166 -9.42 5.88 -15.46
N GLY A 167 -10.14 5.26 -16.39
CA GLY A 167 -11.45 5.73 -16.82
C GLY A 167 -12.51 5.70 -15.72
N MET A 168 -12.56 4.63 -14.91
CA MET A 168 -13.48 4.53 -13.77
C MET A 168 -13.21 5.62 -12.73
N VAL A 169 -11.94 5.87 -12.38
CA VAL A 169 -11.55 6.93 -11.45
C VAL A 169 -11.90 8.31 -11.99
N GLN A 170 -11.65 8.57 -13.28
CA GLN A 170 -12.03 9.85 -13.90
C GLN A 170 -13.54 10.06 -13.88
N GLN A 171 -14.33 9.05 -14.24
CA GLN A 171 -15.79 9.12 -14.26
C GLN A 171 -16.38 9.42 -12.87
N LEU A 172 -15.87 8.77 -11.82
CA LEU A 172 -16.26 9.07 -10.44
C LEU A 172 -15.83 10.49 -10.03
N GLY A 173 -14.62 10.89 -10.40
CA GLY A 173 -14.14 12.26 -10.19
C GLY A 173 -15.08 13.30 -10.79
N ASP A 174 -15.47 13.12 -12.04
CA ASP A 174 -16.38 14.02 -12.75
C ASP A 174 -17.79 14.02 -12.12
N ALA A 175 -18.32 12.83 -11.78
CA ALA A 175 -19.65 12.69 -11.19
C ALA A 175 -19.78 13.38 -9.82
N HIS A 176 -18.72 13.34 -9.02
CA HIS A 176 -18.69 13.95 -7.69
C HIS A 176 -18.07 15.37 -7.68
N ASN A 177 -17.63 15.89 -8.82
CA ASN A 177 -16.84 17.13 -8.94
C ASN A 177 -15.55 17.12 -8.10
N TRP A 178 -14.92 15.96 -7.96
CA TRP A 178 -13.58 15.89 -7.37
C TRP A 178 -12.54 16.40 -8.36
N PRO A 179 -11.47 17.08 -7.89
CA PRO A 179 -10.44 17.62 -8.77
C PRO A 179 -9.48 16.51 -9.21
N PHE A 180 -10.00 15.49 -9.87
CA PHE A 180 -9.27 14.29 -10.26
C PHE A 180 -8.84 14.38 -11.72
N THR A 181 -7.64 13.90 -11.98
CA THR A 181 -7.11 13.63 -13.31
C THR A 181 -6.43 12.28 -13.28
N THR A 182 -6.59 11.49 -14.34
CA THR A 182 -5.95 10.18 -14.43
C THR A 182 -4.98 10.13 -15.62
N GLU A 183 -3.86 9.43 -15.43
CA GLU A 183 -2.86 9.20 -16.47
C GLU A 183 -2.39 7.75 -16.43
N THR A 184 -2.25 7.12 -17.60
CA THR A 184 -1.53 5.85 -17.74
C THR A 184 -0.14 6.12 -18.31
N THR A 185 0.90 5.56 -17.70
CA THR A 185 2.30 5.83 -18.08
C THR A 185 3.20 4.64 -17.80
N ASP A 186 4.31 4.51 -18.55
CA ASP A 186 5.32 3.47 -18.34
C ASP A 186 6.40 3.91 -17.31
N ARG A 187 6.25 5.11 -16.74
CA ARG A 187 7.22 5.75 -15.85
C ARG A 187 6.64 6.09 -14.47
N THR A 188 5.62 5.35 -14.03
CA THR A 188 4.87 5.63 -12.80
C THR A 188 5.80 5.78 -11.59
N ASP A 189 6.65 4.80 -11.33
CA ASP A 189 7.58 4.81 -10.20
C ASP A 189 8.54 6.01 -10.24
N ALA A 190 9.09 6.32 -11.42
CA ALA A 190 10.01 7.44 -11.60
C ALA A 190 9.30 8.80 -11.37
N LEU A 191 8.09 8.96 -11.92
CA LEU A 191 7.29 10.16 -11.73
C LEU A 191 6.90 10.38 -10.26
N LEU A 192 6.62 9.30 -9.53
CA LEU A 192 6.33 9.36 -8.09
C LEU A 192 7.59 9.66 -7.28
N ALA A 193 8.69 8.95 -7.53
CA ALA A 193 9.94 9.07 -6.77
C ALA A 193 10.61 10.44 -6.95
N GLU A 194 10.55 11.02 -8.15
CA GLU A 194 11.20 12.30 -8.49
C GLU A 194 10.29 13.52 -8.23
N SER A 195 9.05 13.29 -7.79
CA SER A 195 8.07 14.37 -7.61
C SER A 195 8.42 15.28 -6.44
N LYS A 196 8.19 16.58 -6.65
CA LYS A 196 8.14 17.58 -5.57
C LYS A 196 6.73 17.75 -4.98
N ARG A 197 5.72 17.10 -5.57
CA ARG A 197 4.35 17.09 -5.07
C ARG A 197 4.23 16.11 -3.90
N ILE A 198 3.09 16.14 -3.22
CA ILE A 198 2.77 15.17 -2.18
C ILE A 198 2.46 13.84 -2.86
N VAL A 199 3.15 12.78 -2.48
CA VAL A 199 2.94 11.44 -3.02
C VAL A 199 2.05 10.60 -2.09
N VAL A 200 1.13 9.84 -2.67
CA VAL A 200 0.39 8.79 -1.98
C VAL A 200 0.79 7.46 -2.61
N SER A 201 1.49 6.64 -1.84
CA SER A 201 1.81 5.26 -2.19
C SER A 201 2.05 4.47 -0.91
N CYS A 202 1.89 3.15 -0.98
CA CYS A 202 2.35 2.24 0.06
C CYS A 202 3.65 1.53 -0.34
N ASP A 203 4.23 1.78 -1.53
CA ASP A 203 5.47 1.12 -1.96
C ASP A 203 6.70 1.70 -1.25
N SER A 204 7.42 0.85 -0.51
CA SER A 204 8.63 1.22 0.22
C SER A 204 9.73 1.87 -0.64
N ALA A 205 9.90 1.47 -1.90
CA ALA A 205 10.90 2.07 -2.78
C ALA A 205 10.50 3.49 -3.18
N ILE A 206 9.22 3.74 -3.46
CA ILE A 206 8.72 5.08 -3.77
C ILE A 206 8.86 6.00 -2.55
N LEU A 207 8.50 5.50 -1.37
CA LEU A 207 8.59 6.25 -0.11
C LEU A 207 10.02 6.60 0.29
N ASP A 208 11.00 5.76 -0.10
CA ASP A 208 12.42 6.04 0.14
C ASP A 208 12.89 7.28 -0.63
N HIS A 209 12.35 7.54 -1.82
CA HIS A 209 12.84 8.57 -2.73
C HIS A 209 12.01 9.86 -2.73
N THR A 210 10.69 9.77 -2.58
CA THR A 210 9.80 10.95 -2.63
C THR A 210 10.18 12.01 -1.58
N ALA A 211 9.90 13.28 -1.90
CA ALA A 211 10.15 14.42 -1.02
C ALA A 211 9.19 14.47 0.17
N GLN A 212 7.89 14.27 -0.08
CA GLN A 212 6.84 14.26 0.94
C GLN A 212 5.77 13.25 0.55
N TRP A 213 5.21 12.55 1.54
CA TRP A 213 4.16 11.57 1.29
C TRP A 213 3.06 11.60 2.35
N CYS A 214 1.88 11.12 1.98
CA CYS A 214 0.73 11.00 2.87
C CYS A 214 0.26 9.55 2.92
N ASN A 215 0.02 9.03 4.12
CA ASN A 215 -0.41 7.65 4.35
C ASN A 215 -1.93 7.47 4.15
N LEU A 216 -2.43 7.82 2.96
CA LEU A 216 -3.86 7.83 2.68
C LEU A 216 -4.49 6.44 2.84
N ALA A 217 -3.78 5.37 2.48
CA ALA A 217 -4.28 4.01 2.61
C ALA A 217 -4.66 3.68 4.06
N ARG A 218 -3.78 4.00 5.02
CA ARG A 218 -4.06 3.80 6.45
C ARG A 218 -5.26 4.62 6.91
N GLU A 219 -5.36 5.87 6.48
CA GLU A 219 -6.45 6.75 6.86
C GLU A 219 -7.81 6.27 6.32
N VAL A 220 -7.87 5.85 5.05
CA VAL A 220 -9.11 5.28 4.47
C VAL A 220 -9.54 4.02 5.22
N VAL A 221 -8.62 3.07 5.44
CA VAL A 221 -8.96 1.82 6.13
C VAL A 221 -9.41 2.09 7.56
N THR A 222 -8.66 2.92 8.31
CA THR A 222 -8.96 3.19 9.72
C THR A 222 -10.30 3.92 9.90
N ARG A 223 -10.68 4.81 8.98
CA ARG A 223 -11.90 5.62 9.09
C ARG A 223 -13.14 4.94 8.50
N SER A 224 -12.96 4.10 7.47
CA SER A 224 -14.06 3.65 6.62
C SER A 224 -14.23 2.14 6.54
N VAL A 225 -13.27 1.35 7.05
CA VAL A 225 -13.33 -0.13 7.02
C VAL A 225 -13.02 -0.70 8.41
N PRO A 226 -13.91 -0.53 9.40
CA PRO A 226 -13.64 -0.89 10.80
C PRO A 226 -13.41 -2.40 11.02
N ASP A 227 -13.98 -3.23 10.14
CA ASP A 227 -13.87 -4.69 10.22
C ASP A 227 -12.68 -5.25 9.42
N ALA A 228 -11.82 -4.39 8.85
CA ALA A 228 -10.66 -4.82 8.09
C ALA A 228 -9.77 -5.76 8.92
N TRP A 229 -9.34 -6.87 8.32
CA TRP A 229 -8.44 -7.81 8.98
C TRP A 229 -7.00 -7.28 9.01
N ILE A 230 -6.71 -6.46 10.03
CA ILE A 230 -5.38 -5.88 10.26
C ILE A 230 -4.51 -6.84 11.07
N ILE A 231 -3.34 -7.17 10.55
CA ILE A 231 -2.32 -7.97 11.22
C ILE A 231 -1.18 -7.05 11.65
N ASP A 232 -0.93 -7.02 12.95
CA ASP A 232 0.19 -6.31 13.57
C ASP A 232 1.27 -7.30 14.03
N LEU A 233 2.49 -7.12 13.53
CA LEU A 233 3.67 -7.90 13.88
C LEU A 233 4.80 -7.05 14.50
N LYS A 234 4.49 -5.82 14.93
CA LYS A 234 5.49 -4.83 15.39
C LYS A 234 6.05 -5.09 16.80
N GLY A 235 5.52 -6.09 17.51
CA GLY A 235 6.00 -6.74 18.74
C GLY A 235 6.98 -5.99 19.65
#